data_AF-A0A538MF91-F1
#
_entry.id   AF-A0A538MF91-F1
#
_cell.length_a   1.000
_cell.length_b   1.000
_cell.length_c   1.000
_cell.angle_alpha   90.00
_cell.angle_beta   90.00
_cell.angle_gamma   90.00
#
_symmetry.space_group_name_H-M   'P 1'
#
loop_
_entity.id
_entity.type
_entity.pdbx_description
1 polymer ?
#
loop_
_entity_poly.entity_id
_entity_poly.type
_entity_poly.pdbx_seq_one_letter_code
_entity_poly.pdbx_strand_id
1 'polypeptide(L)'
;MALRETSARRDERSVPPPEGQVLAREDAEALVRAMNRLGSNDRLLIAYRWLLDLSEAEMADALEVPAGTVKSRLSRAMTKLRTALLAEEADA
;
A
#
# COMPACT_ATOMS: atom_id res chain seq x y z
N MET A 1 -25.43 -28.91 8.76
CA MET A 1 -25.26 -28.61 7.31
C MET A 1 -24.12 -27.60 7.20
N ALA A 2 -22.93 -28.13 6.88
CA ALA A 2 -21.66 -27.48 6.50
C ALA A 2 -21.25 -26.17 7.20
N LEU A 3 -20.61 -26.30 8.37
CA LEU A 3 -19.58 -25.36 8.82
C LEU A 3 -18.47 -25.38 7.76
N ARG A 4 -18.31 -24.30 6.98
CA ARG A 4 -17.09 -24.09 6.22
C ARG A 4 -15.99 -23.76 7.23
N GLU A 5 -15.39 -24.83 7.70
CA GLU A 5 -14.08 -24.90 8.33
C GLU A 5 -13.11 -24.22 7.37
N THR A 6 -12.91 -22.92 7.56
CA THR A 6 -11.97 -22.09 6.81
C THR A 6 -10.57 -22.60 7.13
N SER A 7 -10.10 -23.50 6.29
CA SER A 7 -8.87 -24.29 6.35
C SER A 7 -7.56 -23.50 6.37
N ALA A 8 -7.54 -22.27 6.87
CA ALA A 8 -6.35 -21.45 6.88
C ALA A 8 -6.47 -20.30 7.90
N ARG A 9 -6.35 -20.62 9.19
CA ARG A 9 -5.30 -19.94 9.95
C ARG A 9 -3.98 -20.34 9.26
N ARG A 10 -3.70 -19.71 8.11
CA ARG A 10 -2.43 -19.90 7.39
C ARG A 10 -1.38 -19.53 8.41
N ASP A 11 -0.63 -20.54 8.80
CA ASP A 11 0.45 -20.53 9.76
C ASP A 11 1.10 -19.14 9.91
N GLU A 12 0.66 -18.37 10.91
CA GLU A 12 1.05 -16.97 11.14
C GLU A 12 2.56 -16.82 11.46
N ARG A 13 3.29 -17.94 11.50
CA ARG A 13 4.73 -18.02 11.73
C ARG A 13 5.48 -18.86 10.69
N SER A 14 4.86 -19.15 9.55
CA SER A 14 5.60 -19.79 8.45
C SER A 14 6.51 -18.74 7.80
N VAL A 15 7.78 -18.78 8.19
CA VAL A 15 8.84 -18.00 7.54
C VAL A 15 8.94 -18.51 6.09
N PRO A 16 8.84 -17.63 5.07
CA PRO A 16 9.02 -18.06 3.69
C PRO A 16 10.37 -18.77 3.50
N PRO A 17 10.48 -19.69 2.54
CA PRO A 17 11.79 -20.25 2.19
C PRO A 17 12.75 -19.12 1.80
N PRO A 18 14.08 -19.33 1.86
CA PRO A 18 15.06 -18.28 1.62
C PRO A 18 14.82 -17.48 0.33
N GLU A 19 14.42 -18.15 -0.76
CA GLU A 19 14.08 -17.49 -2.03
C GLU A 19 12.88 -16.55 -1.87
N GLY A 20 11.85 -16.98 -1.13
CA GLY A 20 10.69 -16.15 -0.83
C GLY A 20 11.01 -14.94 0.05
N GLN A 21 12.00 -15.04 0.93
CA GLN A 21 12.46 -13.90 1.73
C GLN A 21 13.23 -12.89 0.89
N VAL A 22 14.04 -13.35 -0.06
CA VAL A 22 14.75 -12.48 -1.00
C VAL A 22 13.76 -11.71 -1.86
N LEU A 23 12.78 -12.41 -2.46
CA LEU A 23 11.73 -11.77 -3.27
C LEU A 23 10.92 -10.74 -2.45
N ALA A 24 10.52 -11.08 -1.22
CA ALA A 24 9.80 -10.15 -0.37
C ALA A 24 10.63 -8.89 -0.01
N ARG A 25 11.95 -9.03 0.14
CA ARG A 25 12.85 -7.88 0.35
C ARG A 25 12.95 -7.03 -0.91
N GLU A 26 13.09 -7.66 -2.08
CA GLU A 26 13.14 -6.96 -3.37
C GLU A 26 11.85 -6.18 -3.63
N ASP A 27 10.68 -6.79 -3.39
CA ASP A 27 9.37 -6.13 -3.47
C ASP A 27 9.27 -4.93 -2.52
N ALA A 28 9.73 -5.09 -1.27
CA ALA A 28 9.72 -4.01 -0.29
C ALA A 28 10.64 -2.85 -0.71
N GLU A 29 11.83 -3.15 -1.24
CA GLU A 29 12.76 -2.14 -1.74
C GLU A 29 12.20 -1.41 -2.98
N ALA A 30 11.55 -2.14 -3.91
CA ALA A 30 10.87 -1.56 -5.06
C ALA A 30 9.72 -0.64 -4.62
N LEU A 31 8.92 -1.04 -3.62
CA LEU A 31 7.88 -0.20 -3.06
C LEU A 31 8.43 1.09 -2.44
N VAL A 32 9.54 1.00 -1.70
CA VAL A 32 10.20 2.18 -1.12
C VAL A 32 10.70 3.13 -2.21
N ARG A 33 11.35 2.62 -3.25
CA ARG A 33 11.80 3.44 -4.39
C ARG A 33 10.62 4.10 -5.12
N ALA A 34 9.57 3.34 -5.41
CA ALA A 34 8.36 3.86 -6.03
C ALA A 34 7.69 4.95 -5.19
N MET A 35 7.54 4.75 -3.87
CA MET A 35 7.05 5.77 -2.94
C MET A 35 7.94 7.02 -2.94
N ASN A 36 9.26 6.87 -3.04
CA ASN A 36 10.18 8.01 -3.08
C ASN A 36 10.01 8.88 -4.34
N ARG A 37 9.50 8.32 -5.44
CA ARG A 37 9.17 9.04 -6.68
C ARG A 37 7.84 9.82 -6.61
N LEU A 38 7.00 9.54 -5.62
CA LEU A 38 5.75 10.28 -5.40
C LEU A 38 6.02 11.65 -4.75
N GLY A 39 5.15 12.61 -5.04
CA GLY A 39 5.11 13.88 -4.30
C GLY A 39 4.75 13.67 -2.83
N SER A 40 5.19 14.57 -1.96
CA SER A 40 4.97 14.48 -0.51
C SER A 40 3.50 14.28 -0.12
N ASN A 41 2.58 15.01 -0.75
CA ASN A 41 1.15 14.89 -0.48
C ASN A 41 0.56 13.54 -0.90
N ASP A 42 1.03 12.97 -2.02
CA ASP A 42 0.56 11.67 -2.49
C ASP A 42 1.07 10.55 -1.56
N ARG A 43 2.33 10.62 -1.13
CA ARG A 43 2.87 9.72 -0.10
C ARG A 43 2.09 9.80 1.22
N LEU A 44 1.74 11.01 1.65
CA LEU A 44 1.04 11.23 2.91
C LEU A 44 -0.36 10.59 2.90
N LEU A 45 -1.10 10.74 1.80
CA LEU A 45 -2.41 10.09 1.62
C LEU A 45 -2.32 8.56 1.73
N ILE A 46 -1.27 7.98 1.15
CA ILE A 46 -1.02 6.54 1.21
C ILE A 46 -0.64 6.13 2.65
N ALA A 47 0.25 6.87 3.31
CA ALA A 47 0.62 6.60 4.69
C ALA A 47 -0.59 6.67 5.64
N TYR A 48 -1.43 7.70 5.49
CA TYR A 48 -2.66 7.82 6.28
C TYR A 48 -3.59 6.63 6.08
N ARG A 49 -3.80 6.18 4.83
CA ARG A 49 -4.74 5.10 4.57
C ARG A 49 -4.23 3.72 5.00
N TRP A 50 -2.95 3.41 4.81
CA TRP A 50 -2.43 2.04 5.00
C TRP A 50 -1.48 1.86 6.18
N LEU A 51 -0.80 2.92 6.65
CA LEU A 51 0.07 2.83 7.83
C LEU A 51 -0.64 3.28 9.10
N LEU A 52 -1.52 4.28 8.99
CA LEU A 52 -2.28 4.80 10.13
C LEU A 52 -3.75 4.33 10.15
N ASP A 53 -4.17 3.59 9.12
CA ASP A 53 -5.54 3.08 8.91
C ASP A 53 -6.65 4.13 9.14
N LEU A 54 -6.37 5.38 8.76
CA LEU A 54 -7.37 6.45 8.82
C LEU A 54 -8.47 6.22 7.79
N SER A 55 -9.70 6.53 8.20
CA SER A 55 -10.86 6.65 7.31
C SER A 55 -10.77 7.88 6.41
N GLU A 56 -11.56 7.92 5.33
CA GLU A 56 -11.60 9.10 4.44
C GLU A 56 -12.02 10.38 5.19
N ALA A 57 -12.84 10.25 6.24
CA ALA A 57 -13.27 11.37 7.08
C ALA A 57 -12.12 11.90 7.95
N GLU A 58 -11.42 11.02 8.67
CA GLU A 58 -10.26 11.40 9.49
C GLU A 58 -9.13 11.99 8.64
N MET A 59 -8.94 11.47 7.43
CA MET A 59 -8.01 12.04 6.46
C MET A 59 -8.44 13.43 5.99
N ALA A 60 -9.74 13.67 5.81
CA ALA A 60 -10.26 14.97 5.41
C ALA A 60 -10.02 16.02 6.49
N ASP A 61 -10.27 15.65 7.75
CA ASP A 61 -10.01 16.48 8.92
C ASP A 61 -8.50 16.76 9.08
N ALA A 62 -7.66 15.73 9.01
CA ALA A 62 -6.21 15.87 9.16
C ALA A 62 -5.53 16.68 8.04
N LEU A 63 -6.15 16.73 6.85
CA LEU A 63 -5.65 17.50 5.69
C LEU A 63 -6.34 18.85 5.53
N GLU A 64 -7.34 19.16 6.34
CA GLU A 64 -8.18 20.36 6.23
C GLU A 64 -8.80 20.54 4.83
N VAL A 65 -9.36 19.45 4.27
CA VAL A 65 -9.99 19.45 2.94
C VAL A 65 -11.41 18.87 2.97
N PRO A 66 -12.27 19.18 1.98
CA PRO A 66 -13.57 18.53 1.87
C PRO A 66 -13.45 17.01 1.69
N ALA A 67 -14.32 16.24 2.34
CA ALA A 67 -14.30 14.76 2.27
C ALA A 67 -14.29 14.20 0.84
N GLY A 68 -15.06 14.79 -0.08
CA GLY A 68 -15.07 14.39 -1.49
C GLY A 68 -13.72 14.55 -2.22
N THR A 69 -12.83 15.39 -1.69
CA THR A 69 -11.49 15.61 -2.23
C THR A 69 -10.56 14.43 -1.93
N VAL A 70 -10.66 13.84 -0.74
CA VAL A 70 -9.78 12.77 -0.26
C VAL A 70 -9.80 11.58 -1.24
N LYS A 71 -10.98 11.07 -1.55
CA LYS A 71 -11.15 9.95 -2.50
C LYS A 71 -10.49 10.21 -3.86
N SER A 72 -10.69 11.41 -4.40
CA SER A 72 -10.11 11.78 -5.70
C SER A 72 -8.58 11.92 -5.67
N ARG A 73 -8.02 12.40 -4.55
CA ARG A 73 -6.57 12.55 -4.38
C ARG A 73 -5.92 11.20 -4.11
N LEU A 74 -6.51 10.39 -3.25
CA LEU A 74 -6.05 9.03 -2.95
C LEU A 74 -6.04 8.14 -4.20
N SER A 75 -7.10 8.21 -5.03
CA SER A 75 -7.14 7.52 -6.31
C SER A 75 -5.98 7.92 -7.23
N ARG A 76 -5.73 9.23 -7.37
CA ARG A 76 -4.60 9.75 -8.17
C ARG A 76 -3.25 9.34 -7.60
N ALA A 77 -3.06 9.40 -6.28
CA ALA A 77 -1.85 8.95 -5.60
C ALA A 77 -1.59 7.45 -5.87
N MET A 78 -2.61 6.62 -5.79
CA MET A 78 -2.50 5.18 -6.10
C MET A 78 -2.20 4.91 -7.57
N THR A 79 -2.78 5.66 -8.51
CA THR A 79 -2.40 5.56 -9.93
C THR A 79 -0.93 5.90 -10.13
N LYS A 80 -0.43 6.98 -9.50
CA LYS A 80 0.99 7.34 -9.57
C LYS A 80 1.90 6.28 -8.95
N LEU A 81 1.51 5.69 -7.81
CA LEU A 81 2.26 4.61 -7.17
C LEU A 81 2.37 3.40 -8.11
N ARG A 82 1.26 2.99 -8.73
CA ARG A 82 1.27 1.89 -9.71
C ARG A 82 2.18 2.20 -10.89
N THR A 83 2.11 3.41 -11.44
CA THR A 83 3.00 3.83 -12.53
C THR A 83 4.47 3.82 -12.11
N ALA A 84 4.78 4.25 -10.89
CA ALA A 84 6.14 4.22 -10.36
C ALA A 84 6.65 2.79 -10.18
N LEU A 85 5.83 1.87 -9.65
CA LEU A 85 6.18 0.45 -9.52
C LEU A 85 6.46 -0.21 -10.87
N LEU A 86 5.60 0.03 -11.88
CA LEU A 86 5.82 -0.49 -13.24
C LEU A 86 7.12 0.04 -13.87
N ALA A 87 7.53 1.27 -13.51
CA ALA A 87 8.80 1.80 -13.95
C ALA A 87 9.98 1.12 -13.24
N GLU A 88 9.87 0.80 -11.95
CA GLU A 88 10.90 0.02 -11.24
C GLU A 88 11.06 -1.40 -11.81
N GLU A 89 9.96 -2.05 -12.23
CA GLU A 89 10.00 -3.36 -12.88
C GLU A 89 10.67 -3.33 -14.26
N ALA A 90 10.57 -2.22 -15.00
CA ALA A 90 11.20 -2.06 -16.30
C ALA A 90 12.69 -1.70 -16.23
N ASP A 91 13.12 -1.11 -15.11
CA ASP A 91 14.50 -0.69 -14.85
C ASP A 91 15.33 -1.79 -14.15
N ALA A 92 14.71 -2.88 -13.70
CA ALA A 92 15.31 -4.04 -13.03
C ALA A 92 15.67 -5.17 -14.03
#